data_AF-A0A516WUW6-F1
#
_entry.id   AF-A0A516WUW6-F1
#
_cell.length_a   1.000
_cell.length_b   1.000
_cell.length_c   1.000
_cell.angle_alpha   90.00
_cell.angle_beta   90.00
_cell.angle_gamma   90.00
#
_symmetry.space_group_name_H-M   'P 1'
#
loop_
_entity.id
_entity.type
_entity.pdbx_description
1 polymer ?
#
loop_
_entity_poly.entity_id
_entity_poly.type
_entity_poly.pdbx_seq_one_letter_code
_entity_poly.pdbx_strand_id
1 'polypeptide(L)'
;MGMSKTLRLEDDAIEKCVGVCDEMLEQLDDALKKARALKNVSGFGGFGSAQELQTGYEAKFNGGGGSGSMIERLNQFRYAIEAMREAFAAGEQAFAETDSAVGQALATVQAGIDK
;
A
#
# COMPACT_ATOMS: atom_id res chain seq x y z
N MET A 1 -18.58 -16.59 30.82
CA MET A 1 -19.35 -17.04 29.64
C MET A 1 -18.69 -16.42 28.42
N GLY A 2 -17.69 -17.11 27.86
CA GLY A 2 -16.90 -16.61 26.73
C GLY A 2 -17.62 -16.89 25.43
N MET A 3 -18.23 -15.85 24.85
CA MET A 3 -18.68 -15.90 23.47
C MET A 3 -17.43 -15.71 22.60
N SER A 4 -16.86 -16.78 22.06
CA SER A 4 -15.94 -16.66 20.94
C SER A 4 -16.74 -16.06 19.78
N LYS A 5 -16.70 -14.73 19.65
CA LYS A 5 -17.19 -14.06 18.45
C LYS A 5 -16.28 -14.52 17.31
N THR A 6 -16.71 -15.54 16.58
CA THR A 6 -16.04 -16.01 15.38
C THR A 6 -15.99 -14.83 14.42
N LEU A 7 -14.82 -14.25 14.25
CA LEU A 7 -14.58 -13.17 13.32
C LEU A 7 -14.56 -13.82 11.93
N ARG A 8 -15.70 -13.79 11.23
CA ARG A 8 -15.80 -14.22 9.83
C ARG A 8 -15.49 -13.02 8.97
N LEU A 9 -14.40 -13.07 8.20
CA LEU A 9 -14.21 -12.16 7.09
C LEU A 9 -15.23 -12.51 6.00
N GLU A 10 -15.81 -11.51 5.35
CA GLU A 10 -16.57 -11.74 4.12
C GLU A 10 -15.64 -12.28 3.03
N ASP A 11 -16.11 -13.20 2.21
CA ASP A 11 -15.30 -13.91 1.21
C ASP A 11 -14.58 -12.95 0.23
N ASP A 12 -15.14 -11.75 0.02
CA ASP A 12 -14.59 -10.72 -0.88
C ASP A 12 -13.86 -9.58 -0.14
N ALA A 13 -13.77 -9.62 1.19
CA ALA A 13 -13.22 -8.51 1.97
C ALA A 13 -11.73 -8.28 1.67
N ILE A 14 -10.95 -9.36 1.49
CA ILE A 14 -9.53 -9.24 1.18
C ILE A 14 -9.31 -8.77 -0.25
N GLU A 15 -10.09 -9.30 -1.21
CA GLU A 15 -10.06 -8.84 -2.60
C GLU A 15 -10.35 -7.34 -2.69
N LYS A 16 -11.34 -6.84 -1.94
CA LYS A 16 -11.62 -5.40 -1.83
C LYS A 16 -10.45 -4.62 -1.24
N CYS A 17 -9.81 -5.11 -0.17
CA CYS A 17 -8.65 -4.45 0.44
C CYS A 17 -7.45 -4.38 -0.52
N VAL A 18 -7.18 -5.47 -1.24
CA VAL A 18 -6.14 -5.52 -2.28
C VAL A 18 -6.48 -4.56 -3.42
N GLY A 19 -7.73 -4.54 -3.88
CA GLY A 19 -8.21 -3.62 -4.91
C GLY A 19 -8.05 -2.16 -4.53
N VAL A 20 -8.37 -1.78 -3.30
CA VAL A 20 -8.12 -0.41 -2.80
C VAL A 20 -6.63 -0.08 -2.78
N CYS A 21 -5.77 -1.02 -2.40
CA CYS A 21 -4.32 -0.81 -2.48
C CYS A 21 -3.86 -0.61 -3.93
N ASP A 22 -4.40 -1.37 -4.88
CA ASP A 22 -4.08 -1.24 -6.30
C ASP A 22 -4.50 0.13 -6.85
N GLU A 23 -5.72 0.60 -6.54
CA GLU A 23 -6.17 1.96 -6.91
C GLU A 23 -5.26 3.05 -6.33
N MET A 24 -4.85 2.91 -5.06
CA MET A 24 -3.94 3.86 -4.42
C MET A 24 -2.56 3.86 -5.08
N LEU A 25 -2.06 2.69 -5.50
CA LEU A 25 -0.77 2.58 -6.23
C LEU A 25 -0.84 3.25 -7.60
N GLU A 26 -1.94 3.09 -8.34
CA GLU A 26 -2.14 3.77 -9.63
C GLU A 26 -2.14 5.29 -9.47
N GLN A 27 -2.81 5.81 -8.44
CA GLN A 27 -2.82 7.25 -8.14
C GLN A 27 -1.42 7.77 -7.78
N LEU A 28 -0.64 7.00 -7.01
CA LEU A 28 0.74 7.37 -6.70
C LEU A 28 1.66 7.33 -7.92
N ASP A 29 1.48 6.37 -8.82
CA ASP A 29 2.25 6.30 -10.07
C ASP A 29 1.96 7.49 -10.98
N ASP A 30 0.70 7.95 -11.06
CA ASP A 30 0.35 9.19 -11.76
C ASP A 30 0.95 10.44 -11.07
N ALA A 31 0.86 10.51 -9.74
CA ALA A 31 1.48 11.60 -8.97
C ALA A 31 3.00 11.65 -9.17
N LEU A 32 3.68 10.50 -9.21
CA LEU A 32 5.12 10.40 -9.50
C LEU A 32 5.45 10.87 -10.92
N LYS A 33 4.63 10.53 -11.92
CA LYS A 33 4.82 11.03 -13.30
C LYS A 33 4.71 12.55 -13.34
N LYS A 34 3.69 13.12 -12.69
CA LYS A 34 3.49 14.58 -12.60
C LYS A 34 4.64 15.26 -11.85
N ALA A 35 5.06 14.71 -10.71
CA ALA A 35 6.18 15.23 -9.93
C ALA A 35 7.50 15.21 -10.73
N ARG A 36 7.74 14.16 -11.52
CA ARG A 36 8.89 14.07 -12.43
C ARG A 36 8.83 15.08 -13.57
N ALA A 37 7.64 15.49 -14.03
CA ALA A 37 7.52 16.57 -15.01
C ALA A 37 7.89 17.93 -14.40
N LEU A 38 7.63 18.13 -13.10
CA LEU A 38 7.96 19.35 -12.35
C LEU A 38 9.43 19.42 -11.89
N LYS A 39 10.20 18.34 -12.06
CA LYS A 39 11.62 18.26 -11.70
C LYS A 39 12.47 19.36 -12.34
N ASN A 40 12.14 19.76 -13.57
CA ASN A 40 12.92 20.72 -14.34
C ASN A 40 12.40 22.13 -14.09
N VAL A 41 12.92 22.75 -13.04
CA VAL A 41 12.58 24.12 -12.64
C VAL A 41 13.55 25.06 -13.36
N SER A 42 13.06 25.87 -14.30
CA SER A 42 13.88 26.81 -15.06
C SER A 42 13.16 28.16 -15.26
N GLY A 43 13.88 29.17 -15.75
CA GLY A 43 13.30 30.50 -16.04
C GLY A 43 13.34 31.50 -14.89
N PHE A 44 14.12 31.25 -13.84
CA PHE A 44 14.22 32.14 -12.67
C PHE A 44 15.06 33.40 -12.95
N GLY A 45 15.96 33.36 -13.94
CA GLY A 45 16.83 34.48 -14.32
C GLY A 45 18.25 34.36 -13.77
N GLY A 46 19.05 35.42 -13.93
CA GLY A 46 20.49 35.42 -13.63
C GLY A 46 20.89 36.07 -12.30
N PHE A 47 19.96 36.62 -11.54
CA PHE A 47 20.25 37.19 -10.22
C PHE A 47 20.57 36.08 -9.22
N GLY A 48 21.47 36.34 -8.26
CA GLY A 48 21.86 35.33 -7.27
C GLY A 48 20.69 34.76 -6.47
N SER A 49 19.76 35.62 -6.03
CA SER A 49 18.54 35.21 -5.33
C SER A 49 17.61 34.33 -6.17
N ALA A 50 17.56 34.55 -7.48
CA ALA A 50 16.79 33.73 -8.40
C ALA A 50 17.38 32.32 -8.54
N GLN A 51 18.71 32.21 -8.57
CA GLN A 51 19.41 30.91 -8.59
C GLN A 51 19.21 30.15 -7.27
N GLU A 52 19.30 30.82 -6.13
CA GLU A 52 19.04 30.22 -4.81
C GLU A 52 17.60 29.67 -4.70
N LEU A 53 16.61 30.41 -5.22
CA LEU A 53 15.23 29.93 -5.29
C LEU A 53 15.12 28.69 -6.19
N GLN A 54 15.73 28.72 -7.38
CA GLN A 54 15.72 27.57 -8.29
C GLN A 54 16.31 26.32 -7.60
N THR A 55 17.48 26.44 -6.96
CA THR A 55 18.11 25.35 -6.20
C THR A 55 17.22 24.86 -5.06
N GLY A 56 16.56 25.76 -4.32
CA GLY A 56 15.63 25.40 -3.25
C GLY A 56 14.42 24.62 -3.75
N TYR A 57 13.86 25.02 -4.90
CA TYR A 57 12.79 24.27 -5.56
C TYR A 57 13.28 22.90 -6.05
N GLU A 58 14.42 22.85 -6.73
CA GLU A 58 15.03 21.60 -7.19
C GLU A 58 15.25 20.61 -6.03
N ALA A 59 15.72 21.08 -4.87
CA ALA A 59 15.90 20.25 -3.68
C ALA A 59 14.57 19.71 -3.13
N LYS A 60 13.52 20.54 -3.10
CA LYS A 60 12.18 20.14 -2.64
C LYS A 60 11.56 19.05 -3.53
N PHE A 61 11.83 19.06 -4.82
CA PHE A 61 11.30 18.05 -5.75
C PHE A 61 12.21 16.82 -5.88
N ASN A 62 13.52 17.02 -5.98
CA ASN A 62 14.47 16.01 -6.46
C ASN A 62 15.49 15.54 -5.41
N GLY A 63 15.41 16.02 -4.17
CA GLY A 63 16.34 15.62 -3.12
C GLY A 63 16.47 14.09 -2.98
N GLY A 64 17.66 13.62 -2.60
CA GLY A 64 17.98 12.21 -2.40
C GLY A 64 17.42 11.61 -1.10
N GLY A 65 17.87 10.42 -0.72
CA GLY A 65 17.42 9.76 0.52
C GLY A 65 17.65 10.61 1.77
N GLY A 66 16.64 10.71 2.62
CA GLY A 66 16.60 11.54 3.83
C GLY A 66 16.28 13.02 3.61
N SER A 67 16.07 13.46 2.36
CA SER A 67 15.80 14.87 2.04
C SER A 67 14.38 15.32 2.36
N GLY A 68 13.43 14.38 2.43
CA GLY A 68 12.01 14.68 2.52
C GLY A 68 11.45 15.32 1.25
N SER A 69 12.13 15.15 0.10
CA SER A 69 11.66 15.64 -1.18
C SER A 69 10.32 15.01 -1.57
N MET A 70 9.57 15.69 -2.44
CA MET A 70 8.27 15.19 -2.92
C MET A 70 8.41 13.80 -3.55
N ILE A 71 9.43 13.59 -4.38
CA ILE A 71 9.68 12.28 -5.00
C ILE A 71 10.01 11.22 -3.94
N GLU A 72 10.84 11.56 -2.95
CA GLU A 72 11.15 10.63 -1.87
C GLU A 72 9.91 10.24 -1.07
N ARG A 73 9.07 11.21 -0.70
CA ARG A 73 7.84 10.96 0.06
C ARG A 73 6.85 10.10 -0.71
N LEU A 74 6.66 10.38 -2.00
CA LEU A 74 5.78 9.55 -2.85
C LEU A 74 6.28 8.10 -2.94
N ASN A 75 7.60 7.89 -3.07
CA ASN A 75 8.16 6.54 -3.06
C ASN A 75 7.99 5.83 -1.70
N GLN A 76 8.14 6.55 -0.59
CA GLN A 76 7.90 5.99 0.76
C GLN A 76 6.44 5.57 0.95
N PHE A 77 5.49 6.36 0.46
CA PHE A 77 4.07 5.98 0.47
C PHE A 77 3.81 4.75 -0.40
N ARG A 78 4.40 4.71 -1.61
CA ARG A 78 4.29 3.55 -2.50
C ARG A 78 4.77 2.26 -1.82
N TYR A 79 5.95 2.30 -1.20
CA TYR A 79 6.48 1.17 -0.43
C TYR A 79 5.55 0.73 0.71
N ALA A 80 5.00 1.69 1.46
CA ALA A 80 4.07 1.36 2.54
C ALA A 80 2.79 0.68 2.04
N ILE A 81 2.28 1.10 0.88
CA ILE A 81 1.07 0.53 0.28
C ILE A 81 1.33 -0.84 -0.34
N GLU A 82 2.48 -1.02 -1.00
CA GLU A 82 2.94 -2.34 -1.47
C GLU A 82 3.02 -3.32 -0.29
N ALA A 83 3.62 -2.91 0.83
CA ALA A 83 3.68 -3.72 2.04
C ALA A 83 2.30 -4.03 2.64
N MET A 84 1.37 -3.06 2.65
CA MET A 84 -0.01 -3.30 3.10
C MET A 84 -0.73 -4.30 2.20
N ARG A 85 -0.59 -4.16 0.88
CA ARG A 85 -1.17 -5.08 -0.10
C ARG A 85 -0.66 -6.50 0.08
N GLU A 86 0.65 -6.66 0.25
CA GLU A 86 1.27 -7.96 0.54
C GLU A 86 0.77 -8.55 1.85
N ALA A 87 0.62 -7.73 2.89
CA ALA A 87 0.08 -8.19 4.17
C ALA A 87 -1.38 -8.67 4.05
N PHE A 88 -2.22 -7.99 3.27
CA PHE A 88 -3.58 -8.44 3.01
C PHE A 88 -3.62 -9.76 2.24
N ALA A 89 -2.81 -9.89 1.18
CA ALA A 89 -2.71 -11.13 0.41
C ALA A 89 -2.16 -12.31 1.22
N ALA A 90 -1.16 -12.08 2.07
CA ALA A 90 -0.63 -13.10 2.98
C ALA A 90 -1.65 -13.50 4.05
N GLY A 91 -2.45 -12.54 4.53
CA GLY A 91 -3.58 -12.80 5.41
C GLY A 91 -4.60 -13.75 4.79
N GLU A 92 -4.89 -13.60 3.50
CA GLU A 92 -5.81 -14.47 2.74
C GLU A 92 -5.40 -15.94 2.80
N GLN A 93 -4.12 -16.23 2.54
CA GLN A 93 -3.59 -17.59 2.55
C GLN A 93 -3.73 -18.21 3.94
N ALA A 94 -3.35 -17.48 4.98
CA ALA A 94 -3.46 -17.96 6.36
C ALA A 94 -4.92 -18.20 6.79
N PHE A 95 -5.87 -17.35 6.36
CA PHE A 95 -7.28 -17.52 6.64
C PHE A 95 -7.89 -18.69 5.85
N ALA A 96 -7.59 -18.81 4.55
CA ALA A 96 -8.09 -19.89 3.70
C ALA A 96 -7.60 -21.27 4.19
N GLU A 97 -6.33 -21.38 4.58
CA GLU A 97 -5.77 -22.59 5.19
C GLU A 97 -6.50 -22.95 6.49
N THR A 98 -6.78 -21.96 7.33
CA THR A 98 -7.47 -22.15 8.61
C THR A 98 -8.94 -22.57 8.42
N ASP A 99 -9.69 -21.92 7.53
CA ASP A 99 -11.10 -22.28 7.28
C ASP A 99 -11.21 -23.66 6.62
N SER A 100 -10.29 -24.01 5.71
CA SER A 100 -10.19 -25.36 5.13
C SER A 100 -9.93 -26.42 6.21
N ALA A 101 -8.97 -26.19 7.12
CA ALA A 101 -8.67 -27.11 8.21
C ALA A 101 -9.83 -27.27 9.20
N VAL A 102 -10.51 -26.17 9.53
CA VAL A 102 -11.70 -26.18 10.39
C VAL A 102 -12.87 -26.88 9.70
N GLY A 103 -13.09 -26.64 8.41
CA GLY A 103 -14.11 -27.31 7.60
C GLY A 103 -13.90 -28.83 7.55
N GLN A 104 -12.66 -29.28 7.37
CA GLN A 104 -12.30 -30.71 7.41
C GLN A 104 -12.53 -31.32 8.79
N ALA A 105 -12.14 -30.61 9.86
CA ALA A 105 -12.37 -31.07 11.23
C ALA A 105 -13.88 -31.22 11.53
N LEU A 106 -14.70 -30.25 11.12
CA LEU A 106 -16.15 -30.29 11.29
C LEU A 106 -16.81 -31.41 10.47
N ALA A 107 -16.41 -31.61 9.22
CA ALA A 107 -16.91 -32.71 8.38
C ALA A 107 -16.59 -34.09 8.99
N THR A 108 -15.42 -34.22 9.61
CA THR A 108 -15.00 -35.46 10.29
C THR A 108 -15.85 -35.74 11.54
N VAL A 109 -16.16 -34.70 12.33
CA VAL A 109 -17.05 -34.82 13.49
C VAL A 109 -18.47 -35.19 13.07
N GLN A 110 -19.00 -34.56 12.02
CA GLN A 110 -20.34 -34.85 11.50
C GLN A 110 -20.46 -36.31 11.02
N ALA A 111 -19.47 -36.81 10.27
CA ALA A 111 -19.45 -38.21 9.82
C ALA A 111 -19.32 -39.24 10.96
N GLY A 112 -18.81 -38.83 12.12
CA GLY A 112 -18.77 -39.66 13.33
C GLY A 112 -20.07 -39.66 14.13
N ILE A 113 -20.93 -38.65 13.95
CA ILE A 113 -22.25 -38.53 14.58
C ILE A 113 -23.32 -39.28 13.77
N ASP A 114 -23.14 -39.38 12.45
CA ASP A 114 -24.07 -40.06 11.53
C ASP A 114 -23.87 -41.60 11.45
N LYS A 115 -23.09 -42.21 12.37
CA LYS A 115 -22.90 -43.66 12.55
C LYS A 115 -23.53 -44.15 13.85
#